data_AF-A0A7V9L6S7-F1
#
_entry.id   AF-A0A7V9L6S7-F1
#
_cell.length_a   1.000
_cell.length_b   1.000
_cell.length_c   1.000
_cell.angle_alpha   90.00
_cell.angle_beta   90.00
_cell.angle_gamma   90.00
#
_symmetry.space_group_name_H-M   'P 1'
#
loop_
_entity.id
_entity.type
_entity.pdbx_description
1 polymer ?
#
loop_
_entity_poly.entity_id
_entity_poly.type
_entity_poly.pdbx_seq_one_letter_code
_entity_poly.pdbx_strand_id
1 'polypeptide(L)'
;MMKGLRIPMFVKFLVGCLLLASFLIIGSTYVFEKETRLRARGNFLAKSVRRLHGYTERVGRGMTGQVELLASDTELRRAFTPDRPPPPVDPKAEPVAAPAARPDAAARAAQMYEHLMGKNGLKPDLFAVFTPNNKLIYKSPGTPFTEADLPELAVIEKVRSGSVFAHNFHMLAGQPYQVSGVPLRIGDQVMAGIVAGVKLERYFAEWSEQTDDDAQMRMRPLLIEGLNVLAAAWPAERRADVARALAPDRVVRVKVGEDERDVAQLATAEGGDKTTTGDFDFFGEELEGYKKNDAGTLGKLYIIRSRANVQNPATTPWEAILVGVGASLLIAFLMGFWVTRPIKQ
;
A
#
# COMPACT_ATOMS: atom_id res chain seq x y z
N MET A 1 -75.51 -14.31 -16.20
CA MET A 1 -75.51 -12.84 -16.03
C MET A 1 -74.56 -12.51 -14.87
N MET A 2 -73.28 -12.28 -15.15
CA MET A 2 -72.27 -12.03 -14.10
C MET A 2 -72.30 -10.55 -13.72
N LYS A 3 -72.67 -10.24 -12.48
CA LYS A 3 -72.55 -8.89 -11.90
C LYS A 3 -71.06 -8.55 -11.85
N GLY A 4 -70.62 -7.64 -12.72
CA GLY A 4 -69.25 -7.13 -12.70
C GLY A 4 -68.96 -6.46 -11.36
N LEU A 5 -67.99 -6.99 -10.62
CA LEU A 5 -67.53 -6.45 -9.35
C LEU A 5 -66.96 -5.04 -9.60
N ARG A 6 -67.74 -4.00 -9.28
CA ARG A 6 -67.28 -2.61 -9.38
C ARG A 6 -66.35 -2.31 -8.22
N ILE A 7 -65.05 -2.56 -8.43
CA ILE A 7 -64.02 -2.17 -7.46
C ILE A 7 -64.02 -0.63 -7.39
N PRO A 8 -64.30 -0.02 -6.22
CA PRO A 8 -64.35 1.42 -6.07
C PRO A 8 -62.99 2.04 -6.43
N MET A 9 -63.02 3.20 -7.09
CA MET A 9 -61.84 3.90 -7.61
C MET A 9 -60.74 4.08 -6.54
N PHE A 10 -61.14 4.24 -5.27
CA PHE A 10 -60.27 4.29 -4.10
C PHE A 10 -59.32 3.08 -3.97
N VAL A 11 -59.84 1.85 -4.15
CA VAL A 11 -59.03 0.63 -4.01
C VAL A 11 -57.94 0.57 -5.08
N LYS A 12 -58.24 1.04 -6.30
CA LYS A 12 -57.24 1.10 -7.38
C LYS A 12 -56.11 2.09 -7.05
N PHE A 13 -56.45 3.25 -6.49
CA PHE A 13 -55.46 4.25 -6.09
C PHE A 13 -54.61 3.77 -4.91
N LEU A 14 -55.23 3.17 -3.90
CA LEU A 14 -54.54 2.60 -2.73
C LEU A 14 -53.54 1.51 -3.14
N VAL A 15 -53.96 0.58 -4.01
CA VAL A 15 -53.08 -0.48 -4.54
C VAL A 15 -51.90 0.13 -5.30
N GLY A 16 -52.14 1.16 -6.12
CA GLY A 16 -51.07 1.86 -6.84
C GLY A 16 -50.03 2.49 -5.90
N CYS A 17 -50.48 3.19 -4.86
CA CYS A 17 -49.59 3.80 -3.87
C CYS A 17 -48.80 2.76 -3.05
N LEU A 18 -49.46 1.67 -2.63
CA LEU A 18 -48.79 0.59 -1.90
C LEU A 18 -47.75 -0.14 -2.74
N LEU A 19 -48.05 -0.38 -4.02
CA LEU A 19 -47.08 -0.97 -4.94
C LEU A 19 -45.88 -0.05 -5.13
N LEU A 20 -46.10 1.25 -5.37
CA LEU A 20 -45.01 2.22 -5.53
C LEU A 20 -44.12 2.30 -4.27
N ALA A 21 -44.73 2.39 -3.09
CA ALA A 21 -44.01 2.39 -1.82
C ALA A 21 -43.21 1.11 -1.61
N SER A 22 -43.80 -0.05 -1.92
CA SER A 22 -43.12 -1.35 -1.85
C SER A 22 -41.92 -1.40 -2.79
N PHE A 23 -42.06 -0.92 -4.03
CA PHE A 23 -40.96 -0.86 -4.98
C PHE A 23 -39.83 0.08 -4.54
N LEU A 24 -40.15 1.22 -3.93
CA LEU A 24 -39.16 2.15 -3.37
C LEU A 24 -38.41 1.54 -2.19
N ILE A 25 -39.11 0.87 -1.27
CA ILE A 25 -38.49 0.19 -0.13
C ILE A 25 -37.60 -0.94 -0.62
N ILE A 26 -38.14 -1.86 -1.43
CA ILE A 26 -37.38 -2.99 -1.97
C ILE A 26 -36.18 -2.49 -2.79
N GLY A 27 -36.40 -1.51 -3.68
CA GLY A 27 -35.37 -0.94 -4.54
C GLY A 27 -34.27 -0.26 -3.74
N SER A 28 -34.60 0.57 -2.74
CA SER A 28 -33.61 1.21 -1.87
C SER A 28 -32.85 0.18 -1.05
N THR A 29 -33.53 -0.79 -0.41
CA THR A 29 -32.84 -1.86 0.34
C THR A 29 -31.90 -2.66 -0.54
N TYR A 30 -32.31 -3.00 -1.77
CA TYR A 30 -31.50 -3.76 -2.70
C TYR A 30 -30.27 -2.98 -3.20
N VAL A 31 -30.43 -1.68 -3.48
CA VAL A 31 -29.32 -0.82 -3.91
C VAL A 31 -28.33 -0.59 -2.78
N PHE A 32 -28.80 -0.24 -1.58
CA PHE A 32 -27.93 -0.05 -0.42
C PHE A 32 -27.23 -1.35 -0.02
N GLU A 33 -27.93 -2.47 -0.05
CA GLU A 33 -27.35 -3.79 0.22
C GLU A 33 -26.29 -4.15 -0.83
N LYS A 34 -26.54 -3.89 -2.12
CA LYS A 34 -25.53 -4.12 -3.16
C LYS A 34 -24.32 -3.22 -3.03
N GLU A 35 -24.51 -1.93 -2.75
CA GLU A 35 -23.42 -0.95 -2.67
C GLU A 35 -22.54 -1.21 -1.44
N THR A 36 -23.16 -1.58 -0.31
CA THR A 36 -22.44 -2.00 0.91
C THR A 36 -21.75 -3.36 0.73
N ARG A 37 -22.41 -4.36 0.12
CA ARG A 37 -21.81 -5.68 -0.21
C ARG A 37 -20.59 -5.54 -1.13
N LEU A 38 -20.59 -4.62 -2.10
CA LEU A 38 -19.47 -4.44 -3.04
C LEU A 38 -18.22 -3.86 -2.39
N ARG A 39 -18.37 -2.90 -1.47
CA ARG A 39 -17.24 -2.37 -0.67
C ARG A 39 -16.71 -3.42 0.31
N ALA A 40 -17.59 -4.31 0.74
CA ALA A 40 -17.29 -5.39 1.66
C ALA A 40 -17.08 -6.72 0.94
N ARG A 41 -16.39 -6.86 -0.19
CA ARG A 41 -15.94 -8.19 -0.69
C ARG A 41 -14.48 -8.46 -0.31
N GLY A 42 -14.18 -9.66 0.20
CA GLY A 42 -12.83 -10.06 0.66
C GLY A 42 -11.69 -9.89 -0.36
N ASN A 43 -12.00 -9.72 -1.65
CA ASN A 43 -11.01 -9.41 -2.69
C ASN A 43 -10.66 -7.91 -2.80
N PHE A 44 -11.33 -7.02 -2.05
CA PHE A 44 -11.06 -5.58 -2.12
C PHE A 44 -9.66 -5.25 -1.59
N LEU A 45 -9.31 -5.75 -0.39
CA LEU A 45 -7.98 -5.52 0.18
C LEU A 45 -6.88 -6.26 -0.58
N ALA A 46 -7.15 -7.49 -1.04
CA ALA A 46 -6.23 -8.21 -1.94
C ALA A 46 -5.96 -7.44 -3.25
N LYS A 47 -7.00 -6.80 -3.83
CA LYS A 47 -6.82 -5.90 -4.97
C LYS A 47 -5.98 -4.67 -4.60
N SER A 48 -6.15 -4.11 -3.41
CA SER A 48 -5.34 -2.99 -2.94
C SER A 48 -3.88 -3.37 -2.75
N VAL A 49 -3.58 -4.57 -2.26
CA VAL A 49 -2.20 -5.07 -2.14
C VAL A 49 -1.55 -5.17 -3.52
N ARG A 50 -2.25 -5.76 -4.50
CA ARG A 50 -1.78 -5.78 -5.90
C ARG A 50 -1.54 -4.40 -6.48
N ARG A 51 -2.36 -3.41 -6.12
CA ARG A 51 -2.15 -2.02 -6.56
C ARG A 51 -0.94 -1.39 -5.88
N LEU A 52 -0.71 -1.66 -4.60
CA LEU A 52 0.49 -1.23 -3.88
C LEU A 52 1.74 -1.81 -4.56
N HIS A 53 1.75 -3.11 -4.88
CA HIS A 53 2.84 -3.74 -5.63
C HIS A 53 3.08 -3.06 -6.98
N GLY A 54 2.01 -2.84 -7.75
CA GLY A 54 2.13 -2.14 -9.04
C GLY A 54 2.65 -0.70 -8.89
N TYR A 55 2.35 -0.02 -7.78
CA TYR A 55 2.90 1.29 -7.45
C TYR A 55 4.39 1.18 -7.10
N THR A 56 4.78 0.32 -6.17
CA THR A 56 6.19 0.14 -5.77
C THR A 56 7.05 -0.35 -6.92
N GLU A 57 6.52 -1.22 -7.78
CA GLU A 57 7.23 -1.69 -8.97
C GLU A 57 7.45 -0.55 -9.97
N ARG A 58 6.43 0.29 -10.22
CA ARG A 58 6.56 1.43 -11.14
C ARG A 58 7.56 2.45 -10.63
N VAL A 59 7.50 2.81 -9.35
CA VAL A 59 8.46 3.74 -8.74
C VAL A 59 9.85 3.12 -8.74
N GLY A 60 9.96 1.82 -8.43
CA GLY A 60 11.20 1.05 -8.47
C GLY A 60 11.86 1.05 -9.84
N ARG A 61 11.12 0.76 -10.92
CA ARG A 61 11.61 0.84 -12.30
C ARG A 61 12.11 2.26 -12.64
N GLY A 62 11.37 3.28 -12.22
CA GLY A 62 11.79 4.68 -12.37
C GLY A 62 13.12 4.97 -11.66
N MET A 63 13.29 4.47 -10.44
CA MET A 63 14.55 4.55 -9.70
C MET A 63 15.68 3.81 -10.41
N THR A 64 15.47 2.56 -10.85
CA THR A 64 16.48 1.80 -11.58
C THR A 64 16.94 2.56 -12.83
N GLY A 65 16.01 3.05 -13.64
CA GLY A 65 16.34 3.83 -14.85
C GLY A 65 17.12 5.11 -14.55
N GLN A 66 16.82 5.80 -13.45
CA GLN A 66 17.62 6.97 -13.04
C GLN A 66 19.04 6.57 -12.62
N VAL A 67 19.21 5.48 -11.88
CA VAL A 67 20.55 4.99 -11.49
C VAL A 67 21.33 4.52 -12.71
N GLU A 68 20.69 3.90 -13.70
CA GLU A 68 21.31 3.54 -14.98
C GLU A 68 21.80 4.75 -15.77
N LEU A 69 21.00 5.84 -15.77
CA LEU A 69 21.40 7.10 -16.37
C LEU A 69 22.64 7.69 -15.67
N LEU A 70 22.68 7.65 -14.34
CA LEU A 70 23.84 8.11 -13.56
C LEU A 70 25.08 7.23 -13.79
N ALA A 71 24.92 5.91 -13.89
CA ALA A 71 26.00 4.99 -14.24
C ALA A 71 26.53 5.20 -15.68
N SER A 72 25.78 5.94 -16.49
CA SER A 72 26.14 6.33 -17.85
C SER A 72 26.77 7.73 -17.95
N ASP A 73 26.90 8.46 -16.84
CA ASP A 73 27.55 9.78 -16.81
C ASP A 73 29.03 9.68 -17.21
N THR A 74 29.40 10.41 -18.26
CA THR A 74 30.75 10.41 -18.82
C THR A 74 31.79 10.91 -17.82
N GLU A 75 31.46 11.92 -17.02
CA GLU A 75 32.41 12.50 -16.06
C GLU A 75 32.67 11.56 -14.90
N LEU A 76 31.62 10.91 -14.36
CA LEU A 76 31.81 9.86 -13.36
C LEU A 76 32.64 8.70 -13.93
N ARG A 77 32.36 8.25 -15.15
CA ARG A 77 33.17 7.20 -15.81
C ARG A 77 34.63 7.62 -15.94
N ARG A 78 34.91 8.85 -16.37
CA ARG A 78 36.28 9.39 -16.46
C ARG A 78 36.99 9.39 -15.11
N ALA A 79 36.29 9.69 -14.02
CA ALA A 79 36.86 9.64 -12.67
C ALA A 79 37.29 8.23 -12.22
N PHE A 80 36.75 7.18 -12.86
CA PHE A 80 37.14 5.78 -12.65
C PHE A 80 38.03 5.22 -13.77
N THR A 81 38.29 5.97 -14.85
CA THR A 81 39.24 5.55 -15.88
C THR A 81 40.67 5.71 -15.33
N PRO A 82 41.50 4.65 -15.30
CA PRO A 82 42.89 4.78 -14.89
C PRO A 82 43.64 5.72 -15.85
N ASP A 83 44.52 6.58 -15.31
CA ASP A 83 45.35 7.50 -16.11
C ASP A 83 46.30 6.78 -17.08
N ARG A 84 46.58 5.51 -16.82
CA ARG A 84 47.41 4.65 -17.66
C ARG A 84 46.61 3.43 -18.09
N PRO A 85 46.58 3.07 -19.39
CA PRO A 85 45.98 1.82 -19.83
C PRO A 85 46.66 0.65 -19.08
N PRO A 86 45.88 -0.36 -18.64
CA PRO A 86 46.45 -1.50 -17.95
C PRO A 86 47.52 -2.15 -18.84
N PRO A 87 48.67 -2.56 -18.28
CA PRO A 87 49.65 -3.33 -19.04
C PRO A 87 48.98 -4.57 -19.65
N PRO A 88 49.41 -5.02 -20.84
CA PRO A 88 48.82 -6.18 -21.50
C PRO A 88 48.73 -7.36 -20.53
N VAL A 89 47.53 -7.91 -20.39
CA VAL A 89 47.23 -8.99 -19.43
C VAL A 89 48.00 -10.24 -19.85
N ASP A 90 49.04 -10.58 -19.10
CA ASP A 90 49.70 -11.87 -19.22
C ASP A 90 48.72 -12.92 -18.64
N PRO A 91 48.29 -13.95 -19.39
CA PRO A 91 47.28 -14.92 -18.93
C PRO A 91 47.67 -15.73 -17.69
N LYS A 92 48.92 -15.59 -17.20
CA LYS A 92 49.40 -16.16 -15.93
C LYS A 92 49.58 -15.15 -14.80
N ALA A 93 49.35 -13.85 -15.03
CA ALA A 93 49.48 -12.85 -14.00
C ALA A 93 48.29 -12.87 -13.03
N GLU A 94 48.59 -12.69 -11.74
CA GLU A 94 47.58 -12.49 -10.70
C GLU A 94 46.64 -11.32 -11.09
N PRO A 95 45.35 -11.37 -10.73
CA PRO A 95 44.38 -10.34 -11.07
C PRO A 95 44.88 -8.96 -10.62
N VAL A 96 45.16 -8.09 -11.58
CA VAL A 96 45.61 -6.72 -11.34
C VAL A 96 44.57 -6.01 -10.49
N ALA A 97 45.01 -5.47 -9.35
CA ALA A 97 44.15 -4.73 -8.44
C ALA A 97 43.38 -3.65 -9.21
N ALA A 98 42.05 -3.61 -9.03
CA ALA A 98 41.20 -2.61 -9.67
C ALA A 98 41.76 -1.20 -9.39
N PRO A 99 41.82 -0.31 -10.40
CA PRO A 99 42.43 0.99 -10.22
C PRO A 99 41.71 1.79 -9.14
N ALA A 100 42.49 2.48 -8.32
CA ALA A 100 41.96 3.34 -7.28
C ALA A 100 41.15 4.48 -7.92
N ALA A 101 39.97 4.78 -7.37
CA ALA A 101 39.17 5.92 -7.79
C ALA A 101 39.98 7.22 -7.65
N ARG A 102 39.85 8.11 -8.62
CA ARG A 102 40.44 9.44 -8.53
C ARG A 102 39.76 10.25 -7.41
N PRO A 103 40.44 11.27 -6.82
CA PRO A 103 39.88 12.06 -5.72
C PRO A 103 38.58 12.80 -6.06
N ASP A 104 38.36 13.11 -7.34
CA ASP A 104 37.18 13.80 -7.86
C ASP A 104 35.93 12.88 -7.96
N ALA A 105 36.09 11.56 -7.97
CA ALA A 105 34.98 10.61 -8.06
C ALA A 105 33.97 10.79 -6.91
N ALA A 106 34.46 11.02 -5.69
CA ALA A 106 33.61 11.26 -4.52
C ALA A 106 32.83 12.58 -4.63
N ALA A 107 33.50 13.65 -5.12
CA ALA A 107 32.86 14.95 -5.33
C ALA A 107 31.79 14.87 -6.43
N ARG A 108 32.04 14.14 -7.52
CA ARG A 108 31.06 13.92 -8.58
C ARG A 108 29.86 13.11 -8.10
N ALA A 109 30.09 12.05 -7.34
CA ALA A 109 29.01 11.26 -6.73
C ALA A 109 28.16 12.11 -5.76
N ALA A 110 28.78 13.01 -4.99
CA ALA A 110 28.06 13.95 -4.14
C ALA A 110 27.17 14.90 -4.96
N GLN A 111 27.68 15.48 -6.05
CA GLN A 111 26.87 16.33 -6.94
C GLN A 111 25.67 15.59 -7.53
N MET A 112 25.83 14.33 -7.89
CA MET A 112 24.72 13.50 -8.37
C MET A 112 23.66 13.28 -7.30
N TYR A 113 24.08 12.98 -6.06
CA TYR A 113 23.15 12.86 -4.94
C TYR A 113 22.38 14.16 -4.69
N GLU A 114 23.06 15.31 -4.67
CA GLU A 114 22.39 16.62 -4.53
C GLU A 114 21.38 16.87 -5.65
N HIS A 115 21.70 16.48 -6.89
CA HIS A 115 20.74 16.57 -8.00
C HIS A 115 19.51 15.69 -7.78
N LEU A 116 19.70 14.45 -7.30
CA LEU A 116 18.60 13.54 -6.94
C LEU A 116 17.77 14.05 -5.77
N MET A 117 18.35 14.85 -4.87
CA MET A 117 17.65 15.47 -3.73
C MET A 117 16.84 16.72 -4.12
N GLY A 118 16.98 17.20 -5.36
CA GLY A 118 16.24 18.33 -5.88
C GLY A 118 14.71 18.16 -5.83
N LYS A 119 13.98 19.26 -6.05
CA LYS A 119 12.50 19.31 -5.90
C LYS A 119 11.76 18.17 -6.60
N ASN A 120 12.18 17.83 -7.82
CA ASN A 120 11.57 16.81 -8.67
C ASN A 120 12.44 15.54 -8.79
N GLY A 121 13.48 15.41 -7.97
CA GLY A 121 14.35 14.25 -7.97
C GLY A 121 13.76 13.07 -7.18
N LEU A 122 14.41 11.92 -7.28
CA LEU A 122 14.03 10.68 -6.58
C LEU A 122 14.07 10.82 -5.05
N LYS A 123 14.93 11.70 -4.53
CA LYS A 123 15.22 11.86 -3.10
C LYS A 123 15.52 10.53 -2.41
N PRO A 124 16.58 9.81 -2.80
CA PRO A 124 16.87 8.51 -2.19
C PRO A 124 17.27 8.67 -0.72
N ASP A 125 16.81 7.74 0.12
CA ASP A 125 17.20 7.68 1.54
C ASP A 125 18.59 7.07 1.73
N LEU A 126 19.05 6.29 0.74
CA LEU A 126 20.43 5.82 0.64
C LEU A 126 20.94 6.04 -0.78
N PHE A 127 22.18 6.52 -0.88
CA PHE A 127 22.94 6.57 -2.12
C PHE A 127 24.40 6.25 -1.82
N ALA A 128 25.01 5.36 -2.59
CA ALA A 128 26.40 4.99 -2.41
C ALA A 128 27.06 4.68 -3.75
N VAL A 129 28.35 5.02 -3.83
CA VAL A 129 29.23 4.63 -4.93
C VAL A 129 30.39 3.84 -4.34
N PHE A 130 30.66 2.67 -4.89
CA PHE A 130 31.67 1.76 -4.37
C PHE A 130 32.49 1.15 -5.51
N THR A 131 33.69 0.65 -5.19
CA THR A 131 34.58 -0.02 -6.15
C THR A 131 34.40 -1.54 -6.13
N PRO A 132 34.86 -2.29 -7.15
CA PRO A 132 34.84 -3.74 -7.17
C PRO A 132 35.53 -4.42 -5.97
N ASN A 133 36.45 -3.70 -5.30
CA ASN A 133 37.19 -4.16 -4.13
C ASN A 133 36.49 -3.85 -2.80
N ASN A 134 35.17 -3.58 -2.83
CA ASN A 134 34.38 -3.22 -1.65
C ASN A 134 34.88 -1.96 -0.94
N LYS A 135 35.48 -1.01 -1.66
CA LYS A 135 35.80 0.31 -1.10
C LYS A 135 34.67 1.29 -1.35
N LEU A 136 34.19 1.97 -0.30
CA LEU A 136 33.23 3.06 -0.44
C LEU A 136 33.92 4.33 -0.95
N ILE A 137 33.46 4.87 -2.07
CA ILE A 137 33.93 6.14 -2.63
C ILE A 137 33.07 7.30 -2.14
N TYR A 138 31.75 7.09 -2.11
CA TYR A 138 30.80 8.05 -1.60
C TYR A 138 29.65 7.32 -0.92
N LYS A 139 29.11 7.94 0.14
CA LYS A 139 27.83 7.55 0.74
C LYS A 139 27.06 8.82 1.13
N SER A 140 25.76 8.82 0.87
CA SER A 140 24.88 9.90 1.32
C SER A 140 24.74 9.88 2.85
N PRO A 141 24.35 11.01 3.45
CA PRO A 141 23.85 11.02 4.82
C PRO A 141 22.68 10.03 4.95
N GLY A 142 22.72 9.17 5.98
CA GLY A 142 21.66 8.20 6.25
C GLY A 142 21.83 6.81 5.60
N THR A 143 22.85 6.59 4.78
CA THR A 143 23.15 5.24 4.25
C THR A 143 23.38 4.24 5.40
N PRO A 144 22.58 3.15 5.50
CA PRO A 144 22.52 2.27 6.66
C PRO A 144 23.60 1.16 6.67
N PHE A 145 24.70 1.36 5.96
CA PHE A 145 25.80 0.41 5.89
C PHE A 145 27.15 1.10 5.75
N THR A 146 28.20 0.36 6.08
CA THR A 146 29.60 0.75 6.07
C THR A 146 30.38 -0.04 5.02
N GLU A 147 31.67 0.24 4.91
CA GLU A 147 32.55 -0.48 3.98
C GLU A 147 32.66 -1.97 4.34
N ALA A 148 32.62 -2.31 5.63
CA ALA A 148 32.70 -3.68 6.13
C ALA A 148 31.48 -4.52 5.75
N ASP A 149 30.32 -3.89 5.56
CA ASP A 149 29.07 -4.58 5.24
C ASP A 149 28.97 -4.94 3.75
N LEU A 150 29.69 -4.23 2.87
CA LEU A 150 29.58 -4.36 1.41
C LEU A 150 29.66 -5.81 0.88
N PRO A 151 30.56 -6.70 1.36
CA PRO A 151 30.63 -8.08 0.89
C PRO A 151 29.39 -8.91 1.23
N GLU A 152 28.61 -8.51 2.24
CA GLU A 152 27.44 -9.22 2.72
C GLU A 152 26.12 -8.75 2.07
N LEU A 153 26.17 -7.77 1.17
CA LEU A 153 24.97 -7.19 0.57
C LEU A 153 24.72 -7.75 -0.84
N ALA A 154 23.55 -8.36 -1.06
CA ALA A 154 23.19 -8.95 -2.36
C ALA A 154 23.29 -7.94 -3.51
N VAL A 155 22.86 -6.71 -3.28
CA VAL A 155 22.95 -5.62 -4.26
C VAL A 155 24.39 -5.35 -4.71
N ILE A 156 25.35 -5.42 -3.77
CA ILE A 156 26.76 -5.17 -4.04
C ILE A 156 27.36 -6.35 -4.81
N GLU A 157 27.07 -7.58 -4.39
CA GLU A 157 27.51 -8.79 -5.07
C GLU A 157 27.05 -8.81 -6.54
N LYS A 158 25.76 -8.59 -6.79
CA LYS A 158 25.19 -8.57 -8.15
C LYS A 158 25.80 -7.47 -9.00
N VAL A 159 25.99 -6.28 -8.45
CA VAL A 159 26.61 -5.17 -9.19
C VAL A 159 28.07 -5.46 -9.51
N ARG A 160 28.83 -6.05 -8.58
CA ARG A 160 30.23 -6.48 -8.82
C ARG A 160 30.33 -7.54 -9.91
N SER A 161 29.36 -8.44 -9.98
CA SER A 161 29.27 -9.44 -11.07
C SER A 161 28.78 -8.84 -12.39
N GLY A 162 28.56 -7.52 -12.46
CA GLY A 162 28.06 -6.81 -13.64
C GLY A 162 26.54 -6.93 -13.84
N SER A 163 25.80 -7.53 -12.92
CA SER A 163 24.35 -7.59 -13.02
C SER A 163 23.69 -6.34 -12.45
N VAL A 164 22.59 -5.90 -13.07
CA VAL A 164 21.73 -4.87 -12.47
C VAL A 164 20.91 -5.52 -11.36
N PHE A 165 20.90 -4.92 -10.19
CA PHE A 165 19.99 -5.27 -9.10
C PHE A 165 18.77 -4.35 -9.19
N ALA A 166 17.73 -4.78 -9.88
CA ALA A 166 16.62 -3.91 -10.26
C ALA A 166 15.54 -3.85 -9.17
N HIS A 167 15.50 -2.74 -8.41
CA HIS A 167 14.39 -2.33 -7.53
C HIS A 167 13.81 -3.42 -6.61
N ASN A 168 14.65 -4.32 -6.10
CA ASN A 168 14.25 -5.36 -5.16
C ASN A 168 14.24 -4.83 -3.72
N PHE A 169 13.49 -5.49 -2.85
CA PHE A 169 13.51 -5.19 -1.42
C PHE A 169 14.74 -5.77 -0.75
N HIS A 170 15.41 -4.99 0.08
CA HIS A 170 16.61 -5.39 0.82
C HIS A 170 16.50 -4.88 2.25
N MET A 171 16.72 -5.78 3.22
CA MET A 171 16.81 -5.44 4.63
C MET A 171 18.19 -4.86 4.96
N LEU A 172 18.25 -3.59 5.35
CA LEU A 172 19.48 -2.88 5.70
C LEU A 172 19.33 -2.24 7.08
N ALA A 173 20.23 -2.56 8.01
CA ALA A 173 20.17 -2.13 9.41
C ALA A 173 18.78 -2.33 10.06
N GLY A 174 18.14 -3.46 9.78
CA GLY A 174 16.80 -3.80 10.30
C GLY A 174 15.64 -3.03 9.67
N GLN A 175 15.88 -2.26 8.61
CA GLN A 175 14.84 -1.54 7.88
C GLN A 175 14.74 -2.01 6.42
N PRO A 176 13.52 -2.20 5.87
CA PRO A 176 13.31 -2.56 4.48
C PRO A 176 13.51 -1.34 3.58
N TYR A 177 14.36 -1.48 2.56
CA TYR A 177 14.52 -0.52 1.48
C TYR A 177 14.15 -1.18 0.16
N GLN A 178 13.53 -0.42 -0.75
CA GLN A 178 13.58 -0.78 -2.16
C GLN A 178 14.89 -0.24 -2.72
N VAL A 179 15.72 -1.12 -3.29
CA VAL A 179 17.09 -0.80 -3.66
C VAL A 179 17.32 -1.11 -5.14
N SER A 180 17.96 -0.17 -5.84
CA SER A 180 18.49 -0.35 -7.18
C SER A 180 20.01 -0.27 -7.14
N GLY A 181 20.68 -1.24 -7.75
CA GLY A 181 22.13 -1.25 -7.92
C GLY A 181 22.50 -1.41 -9.39
N VAL A 182 23.38 -0.55 -9.90
CA VAL A 182 23.82 -0.59 -11.30
C VAL A 182 25.34 -0.56 -11.37
N PRO A 183 25.97 -1.47 -12.14
CA PRO A 183 27.40 -1.41 -12.42
C PRO A 183 27.75 -0.26 -13.36
N LEU A 184 28.77 0.50 -12.97
CA LEU A 184 29.45 1.44 -13.85
C LEU A 184 30.52 0.67 -14.63
N ARG A 185 30.38 0.67 -15.95
CA ARG A 185 31.29 -0.03 -16.87
C ARG A 185 32.11 0.91 -17.72
N ILE A 186 33.34 0.48 -18.01
CA ILE A 186 34.22 1.08 -19.02
C ILE A 186 34.66 -0.05 -19.94
N GLY A 187 34.14 -0.06 -21.17
CA GLY A 187 34.16 -1.27 -22.00
C GLY A 187 33.40 -2.39 -21.32
N ASP A 188 34.01 -3.58 -21.24
CA ASP A 188 33.41 -4.76 -20.60
C ASP A 188 33.73 -4.87 -19.09
N GLN A 189 34.59 -4.00 -18.57
CA GLN A 189 35.03 -4.07 -17.18
C GLN A 189 34.12 -3.25 -16.25
N VAL A 190 33.74 -3.86 -15.12
CA VAL A 190 33.05 -3.16 -14.02
C VAL A 190 34.08 -2.40 -13.21
N MET A 191 33.94 -1.08 -13.16
CA MET A 191 34.90 -0.18 -12.51
C MET A 191 34.38 0.41 -11.20
N ALA A 192 33.06 0.51 -11.07
CA ALA A 192 32.38 0.90 -9.84
C ALA A 192 30.94 0.35 -9.84
N GLY A 193 30.26 0.50 -8.72
CA GLY A 193 28.83 0.27 -8.59
C GLY A 193 28.16 1.48 -7.97
N ILE A 194 26.96 1.79 -8.45
CA ILE A 194 26.09 2.82 -7.88
C ILE A 194 24.89 2.13 -7.27
N VAL A 195 24.57 2.48 -6.02
CA VAL A 195 23.40 1.99 -5.31
C VAL A 195 22.55 3.18 -4.89
N ALA A 196 21.24 3.10 -5.14
CA ALA A 196 20.27 4.02 -4.58
C ALA A 196 19.11 3.24 -3.98
N GLY A 197 18.49 3.77 -2.95
CA GLY A 197 17.33 3.12 -2.34
C GLY A 197 16.47 4.07 -1.53
N VAL A 198 15.26 3.61 -1.29
CA VAL A 198 14.20 4.35 -0.60
C VAL A 198 13.60 3.44 0.46
N LYS A 199 13.39 3.98 1.67
CA LYS A 199 12.74 3.27 2.76
C LYS A 199 11.32 2.89 2.34
N LEU A 200 10.96 1.63 2.53
CA LEU A 200 9.62 1.15 2.21
C LEU A 200 8.53 1.89 3.00
N GLU A 201 8.86 2.36 4.22
CA GLU A 201 7.98 3.16 5.05
C GLU A 201 7.51 4.46 4.35
N ARG A 202 8.38 5.09 3.54
CA ARG A 202 8.02 6.29 2.79
C ARG A 202 6.94 5.99 1.75
N TYR A 203 7.11 4.92 1.00
CA TYR A 203 6.10 4.45 0.04
C TYR A 203 4.77 4.09 0.73
N PHE A 204 4.82 3.51 1.93
CA PHE A 204 3.61 3.20 2.68
C PHE A 204 2.86 4.46 3.10
N ALA A 205 3.57 5.49 3.57
CA ALA A 205 2.98 6.78 3.91
C ALA A 205 2.34 7.45 2.69
N GLU A 206 3.10 7.59 1.59
CA GLU A 206 2.62 8.18 0.33
C GLU A 206 1.40 7.42 -0.23
N TRP A 207 1.46 6.09 -0.23
CA TRP A 207 0.35 5.25 -0.66
C TRP A 207 -0.90 5.47 0.20
N SER A 208 -0.73 5.50 1.53
CA SER A 208 -1.84 5.66 2.47
C SER A 208 -2.57 6.98 2.24
N GLU A 209 -1.83 8.07 2.09
CA GLU A 209 -2.37 9.41 1.81
C GLU A 209 -3.18 9.45 0.51
N GLN A 210 -2.80 8.67 -0.51
CA GLN A 210 -3.50 8.62 -1.80
C GLN A 210 -4.76 7.74 -1.80
N THR A 211 -5.01 6.96 -0.74
CA THR A 211 -6.10 5.98 -0.76
C THR A 211 -7.47 6.53 -0.40
N ASP A 212 -7.54 7.56 0.44
CA ASP A 212 -8.79 8.19 0.89
C ASP A 212 -8.50 9.58 1.48
N ASP A 213 -9.43 10.52 1.27
CA ASP A 213 -9.33 11.88 1.82
C ASP A 213 -9.54 11.85 3.34
N ASP A 214 -10.43 10.97 3.82
CA ASP A 214 -10.66 10.76 5.24
C ASP A 214 -9.53 9.88 5.83
N ALA A 215 -8.75 10.48 6.73
CA ALA A 215 -7.65 9.82 7.41
C ALA A 215 -8.06 8.50 8.10
N GLN A 216 -9.30 8.36 8.56
CA GLN A 216 -9.78 7.12 9.17
C GLN A 216 -9.93 5.98 8.18
N MET A 217 -10.38 6.31 6.96
CA MET A 217 -10.73 5.37 5.90
C MET A 217 -9.55 4.98 5.01
N ARG A 218 -8.42 5.68 5.16
CA ARG A 218 -7.16 5.36 4.49
C ARG A 218 -6.74 3.92 4.74
N MET A 219 -6.25 3.31 3.67
CA MET A 219 -5.58 2.02 3.73
C MET A 219 -4.19 2.22 4.31
N ARG A 220 -3.82 1.40 5.29
CA ARG A 220 -2.53 1.50 5.96
C ARG A 220 -1.74 0.22 5.75
N PRO A 221 -0.74 0.24 4.86
CA PRO A 221 0.22 -0.84 4.74
C PRO A 221 1.04 -1.00 6.02
N LEU A 222 1.37 -2.24 6.34
CA LEU A 222 2.18 -2.64 7.48
C LEU A 222 2.99 -3.89 7.11
N LEU A 223 4.31 -3.82 7.21
CA LEU A 223 5.20 -4.97 7.07
C LEU A 223 5.68 -5.40 8.46
N ILE A 224 5.40 -6.66 8.83
CA ILE A 224 5.83 -7.25 10.10
C ILE A 224 6.62 -8.52 9.91
N GLU A 225 7.59 -8.75 10.78
CA GLU A 225 8.30 -10.01 10.97
C GLU A 225 8.02 -10.50 12.40
N GLY A 226 7.15 -11.51 12.53
CA GLY A 226 6.58 -11.88 13.83
C GLY A 226 5.79 -10.71 14.43
N LEU A 227 6.28 -10.16 15.54
CA LEU A 227 5.72 -8.95 16.18
C LEU A 227 6.54 -7.68 15.90
N ASN A 228 7.67 -7.79 15.21
CA ASN A 228 8.52 -6.65 14.90
C ASN A 228 7.95 -5.91 13.68
N VAL A 229 7.72 -4.60 13.82
CA VAL A 229 7.22 -3.75 12.74
C VAL A 229 8.41 -3.21 11.95
N LEU A 230 8.55 -3.68 10.71
CA LEU A 230 9.64 -3.31 9.82
C LEU A 230 9.35 -2.00 9.07
N ALA A 231 8.11 -1.80 8.62
CA ALA A 231 7.65 -0.56 7.98
C ALA A 231 6.13 -0.41 8.16
N ALA A 232 5.64 0.82 8.36
CA ALA A 232 4.21 1.06 8.55
C ALA A 232 3.77 2.44 8.10
N ALA A 233 2.57 2.54 7.53
CA ALA A 233 1.85 3.81 7.38
C ALA A 233 1.11 4.24 8.67
N TRP A 234 1.42 3.60 9.80
CA TRP A 234 0.85 3.91 11.10
C TRP A 234 1.77 4.84 11.90
N PRO A 235 1.20 5.75 12.72
CA PRO A 235 1.96 6.52 13.69
C PRO A 235 2.81 5.60 14.58
N ALA A 236 4.03 6.03 14.90
CA ALA A 236 5.03 5.19 15.57
C ALA A 236 4.53 4.59 16.89
N GLU A 237 3.80 5.38 17.67
CA GLU A 237 3.21 5.01 18.95
C GLU A 237 2.13 3.93 18.85
N ARG A 238 1.53 3.71 17.66
CA ARG A 238 0.49 2.69 17.45
C ARG A 238 1.01 1.41 16.81
N ARG A 239 2.25 1.39 16.29
CA ARG A 239 2.79 0.25 15.51
C ARG A 239 2.76 -1.06 16.29
N ALA A 240 3.20 -1.03 17.55
CA ALA A 240 3.23 -2.21 18.41
C ALA A 240 1.83 -2.76 18.72
N ASP A 241 0.85 -1.87 18.92
CA ASP A 241 -0.55 -2.27 19.17
C ASP A 241 -1.15 -2.94 17.94
N VAL A 242 -0.88 -2.39 16.76
CA VAL A 242 -1.36 -2.95 15.49
C VAL A 242 -0.75 -4.31 15.20
N ALA A 243 0.57 -4.48 15.42
CA ALA A 243 1.23 -5.77 15.25
C ALA A 243 0.65 -6.85 16.18
N ARG A 244 0.37 -6.49 17.44
CA ARG A 244 -0.26 -7.42 18.40
C ARG A 244 -1.70 -7.79 18.01
N ALA A 245 -2.48 -6.86 17.51
CA ALA A 245 -3.86 -7.12 17.10
C ALA A 245 -3.96 -8.02 15.84
N LEU A 246 -2.91 -8.06 15.03
CA LEU A 246 -2.82 -8.94 13.86
C LEU A 246 -2.25 -10.34 14.17
N ALA A 247 -1.90 -10.61 15.43
CA ALA A 247 -1.46 -11.93 15.85
C ALA A 247 -2.59 -12.96 15.62
N PRO A 248 -2.30 -14.19 15.16
CA PRO A 248 -3.33 -15.16 14.78
C PRO A 248 -4.33 -15.50 15.90
N ASP A 249 -3.92 -15.40 17.16
CA ASP A 249 -4.73 -15.65 18.36
C ASP A 249 -5.60 -14.45 18.79
N ARG A 250 -5.38 -13.27 18.20
CA ARG A 250 -6.08 -12.01 18.55
C ARG A 250 -7.11 -11.57 17.54
N VAL A 251 -7.09 -12.17 16.36
CA VAL A 251 -8.06 -11.90 15.30
C VAL A 251 -9.43 -12.44 15.70
N VAL A 252 -10.46 -11.61 15.55
CA VAL A 252 -11.83 -11.96 15.89
C VAL A 252 -12.64 -12.19 14.63
N ARG A 253 -13.48 -13.23 14.62
CA ARG A 253 -14.38 -13.50 13.49
C ARG A 253 -15.72 -12.83 13.71
N VAL A 254 -16.06 -11.90 12.82
CA VAL A 254 -17.28 -11.10 12.86
C VAL A 254 -18.15 -11.45 11.65
N LYS A 255 -19.46 -11.59 11.88
CA LYS A 255 -20.45 -11.80 10.82
C LYS A 255 -20.85 -10.46 10.21
N VAL A 256 -20.63 -10.31 8.90
CA VAL A 256 -21.00 -9.12 8.11
C VAL A 256 -22.03 -9.55 7.08
N GLY A 257 -23.31 -9.33 7.39
CA GLY A 257 -24.41 -9.87 6.59
C GLY A 257 -24.43 -11.40 6.64
N GLU A 258 -24.18 -12.04 5.50
CA GLU A 258 -24.12 -13.51 5.37
C GLU A 258 -22.70 -14.08 5.43
N ASP A 259 -21.67 -13.22 5.38
CA ASP A 259 -20.25 -13.62 5.38
C ASP A 259 -19.67 -13.60 6.81
N GLU A 260 -18.77 -14.53 7.12
CA GLU A 260 -17.90 -14.45 8.31
C GLU A 260 -16.52 -13.93 7.91
N ARG A 261 -15.94 -13.04 8.73
CA ARG A 261 -14.63 -12.44 8.46
C ARG A 261 -13.80 -12.21 9.69
N ASP A 262 -12.52 -12.44 9.50
CA ASP A 262 -11.46 -12.11 10.43
C ASP A 262 -11.20 -10.59 10.42
N VAL A 263 -11.27 -9.99 11.61
CA VAL A 263 -10.98 -8.57 11.84
C VAL A 263 -9.96 -8.40 12.96
N ALA A 264 -9.17 -7.35 12.84
CA ALA A 264 -8.29 -6.89 13.91
C ALA A 264 -9.03 -5.86 14.75
N GLN A 265 -9.08 -6.07 16.07
CA GLN A 265 -9.65 -5.11 17.00
C GLN A 265 -8.56 -4.17 17.51
N LEU A 266 -8.70 -2.89 17.21
CA LEU A 266 -7.72 -1.86 17.56
C LEU A 266 -8.39 -0.75 18.37
N ALA A 267 -7.73 -0.30 19.43
CA ALA A 267 -8.14 0.92 20.12
C ALA A 267 -8.12 2.10 19.13
N THR A 268 -9.25 2.79 18.99
CA THR A 268 -9.36 4.02 18.20
C THR A 268 -9.00 5.20 19.08
N ALA A 269 -8.18 6.11 18.56
CA ALA A 269 -7.68 7.27 19.31
C ALA A 269 -8.65 8.47 19.25
N GLU A 270 -9.90 8.27 18.83
CA GLU A 270 -10.84 9.38 18.73
C GLU A 270 -11.33 9.83 20.10
N GLY A 271 -11.18 11.13 20.37
CA GLY A 271 -11.67 11.78 21.59
C GLY A 271 -10.77 11.69 22.82
N GLY A 272 -9.56 11.15 22.72
CA GLY A 272 -8.65 10.99 23.86
C GLY A 272 -9.05 9.86 24.83
N ASP A 273 -10.14 9.15 24.52
CA ASP A 273 -10.61 8.01 25.29
C ASP A 273 -10.13 6.70 24.64
N LYS A 274 -9.13 6.05 25.25
CA LYS A 274 -8.55 4.77 24.78
C LYS A 274 -9.51 3.58 24.90
N THR A 275 -10.75 3.78 25.34
CA THR A 275 -11.70 2.70 25.59
C THR A 275 -12.49 2.27 24.36
N THR A 276 -12.55 3.09 23.30
CA THR A 276 -13.28 2.72 22.08
C THR A 276 -12.42 1.78 21.22
N THR A 277 -12.90 0.56 21.00
CA THR A 277 -12.26 -0.42 20.11
C THR A 277 -12.99 -0.40 18.77
N GLY A 278 -12.25 -0.20 17.68
CA GLY A 278 -12.77 -0.28 16.32
C GLY A 278 -12.35 -1.59 15.65
N ASP A 279 -13.22 -2.08 14.76
CA ASP A 279 -12.92 -3.23 13.90
C ASP A 279 -12.17 -2.77 12.64
N PHE A 280 -11.13 -3.50 12.29
CA PHE A 280 -10.33 -3.25 11.09
C PHE A 280 -10.30 -4.48 10.21
N ASP A 281 -10.63 -4.30 8.93
CA ASP A 281 -10.37 -5.30 7.91
C ASP A 281 -8.87 -5.35 7.60
N PHE A 282 -8.35 -6.55 7.40
CA PHE A 282 -6.98 -6.71 6.95
C PHE A 282 -6.86 -7.82 5.91
N PHE A 283 -5.81 -7.71 5.08
CA PHE A 283 -5.35 -8.78 4.20
C PHE A 283 -3.84 -8.82 4.28
N GLY A 284 -3.24 -10.00 4.34
CA GLY A 284 -1.80 -10.16 4.46
C GLY A 284 -1.23 -11.22 3.53
N GLU A 285 -0.06 -10.94 2.97
CA GLU A 285 0.72 -11.86 2.13
C GLU A 285 2.21 -11.75 2.46
N GLU A 286 3.01 -12.74 2.06
CA GLU A 286 4.44 -12.72 2.27
C GLU A 286 5.11 -11.72 1.32
N LEU A 287 6.05 -10.93 1.85
CA LEU A 287 6.88 -10.04 1.05
C LEU A 287 8.27 -10.66 0.89
N GLU A 288 8.64 -10.96 -0.35
CA GLU A 288 9.97 -11.47 -0.70
C GLU A 288 10.98 -10.34 -0.82
N GLY A 289 12.24 -10.66 -0.57
CA GLY A 289 13.36 -9.74 -0.73
C GLY A 289 14.67 -10.38 -0.28
N TYR A 290 15.64 -9.53 0.06
CA TYR A 290 16.97 -9.96 0.46
C TYR A 290 17.24 -9.60 1.91
N LYS A 291 17.77 -10.55 2.68
CA LYS A 291 18.44 -10.32 3.96
C LYS A 291 19.91 -10.65 3.74
N LYS A 292 20.78 -9.64 3.73
CA LYS A 292 22.18 -9.80 3.33
C LYS A 292 22.29 -10.34 1.89
N ASN A 293 23.01 -11.44 1.67
CA ASN A 293 23.15 -12.09 0.36
C ASN A 293 22.03 -13.10 0.06
N ASP A 294 21.17 -13.40 1.03
CA ASP A 294 20.16 -14.45 0.91
C ASP A 294 18.81 -13.89 0.45
N ALA A 295 18.26 -14.47 -0.61
CA ALA A 295 16.89 -14.23 -1.04
C ALA A 295 15.92 -15.03 -0.17
N GLY A 296 14.81 -14.41 0.24
CA GLY A 296 13.77 -15.09 1.02
C GLY A 296 12.66 -14.15 1.48
N THR A 297 11.82 -14.63 2.40
CA THR A 297 10.72 -13.86 2.97
C THR A 297 11.24 -12.83 3.96
N LEU A 298 10.98 -11.54 3.71
CA LEU A 298 11.29 -10.45 4.64
C LEU A 298 10.36 -10.45 5.83
N GLY A 299 9.06 -10.63 5.56
CA GLY A 299 7.99 -10.64 6.54
C GLY A 299 6.64 -10.73 5.85
N LYS A 300 5.57 -10.44 6.59
CA LYS A 300 4.20 -10.45 6.08
C LYS A 300 3.71 -9.02 5.91
N LEU A 301 3.37 -8.66 4.68
CA LEU A 301 2.80 -7.38 4.29
C LEU A 301 1.29 -7.43 4.47
N TYR A 302 0.78 -6.60 5.36
CA TYR A 302 -0.63 -6.38 5.60
C TYR A 302 -1.09 -5.06 4.99
N ILE A 303 -2.28 -5.05 4.39
CA ILE A 303 -3.07 -3.84 4.18
C ILE A 303 -4.22 -3.86 5.16
N ILE A 304 -4.35 -2.78 5.94
CA ILE A 304 -5.36 -2.63 6.98
C ILE A 304 -6.27 -1.44 6.64
N ARG A 305 -7.58 -1.56 6.90
CA ARG A 305 -8.55 -0.47 6.70
C ARG A 305 -9.57 -0.45 7.83
N SER A 306 -9.94 0.75 8.28
CA SER A 306 -11.02 0.92 9.27
C SER A 306 -12.39 0.52 8.71
N ARG A 307 -13.23 -0.05 9.57
CA ARG A 307 -14.66 -0.27 9.31
C ARG A 307 -15.57 0.86 9.80
N ALA A 308 -15.04 2.03 10.17
CA ALA A 308 -15.84 3.14 10.70
C ALA A 308 -17.10 3.48 9.86
N ASN A 309 -16.99 3.40 8.53
CA ASN A 309 -18.11 3.64 7.61
C ASN A 309 -18.80 2.38 7.08
N VAL A 310 -18.37 1.19 7.50
CA VAL A 310 -19.14 -0.03 7.29
C VAL A 310 -20.24 0.00 8.34
N GLN A 311 -21.32 0.71 8.04
CA GLN A 311 -22.57 0.46 8.76
C GLN A 311 -22.82 -1.03 8.60
N ASN A 312 -22.78 -1.78 9.71
CA ASN A 312 -23.42 -3.09 9.78
C ASN A 312 -24.76 -2.89 9.09
N PRO A 313 -25.11 -3.69 8.05
CA PRO A 313 -26.31 -3.48 7.26
C PRO A 313 -27.40 -3.21 8.27
N ALA A 314 -27.83 -1.93 8.35
CA ALA A 314 -28.61 -1.46 9.48
C ALA A 314 -29.72 -2.48 9.57
N THR A 315 -29.91 -3.12 10.73
CA THR A 315 -31.03 -4.03 10.94
C THR A 315 -32.21 -3.26 10.40
N THR A 316 -32.66 -3.62 9.19
CA THR A 316 -33.56 -2.76 8.43
C THR A 316 -34.67 -2.46 9.42
N PRO A 317 -34.95 -1.19 9.76
CA PRO A 317 -35.83 -0.89 10.88
C PRO A 317 -37.24 -1.21 10.41
N TRP A 318 -37.53 -2.51 10.29
CA TRP A 318 -38.76 -3.08 9.80
C TRP A 318 -39.90 -2.55 10.66
N GLU A 319 -39.64 -2.31 11.94
CA GLU A 319 -40.54 -1.58 12.83
C GLU A 319 -40.86 -0.17 12.31
N ALA A 320 -39.86 0.66 12.00
CA ALA A 320 -40.09 2.02 11.47
C ALA A 320 -40.78 2.00 10.10
N ILE A 321 -40.42 1.04 9.23
CA ILE A 321 -41.05 0.85 7.91
C ILE A 321 -42.51 0.41 8.09
N LEU A 322 -42.78 -0.59 8.92
CA LEU A 322 -44.13 -1.09 9.21
C LEU A 322 -45.00 -0.02 9.85
N VAL A 323 -44.45 0.77 10.79
CA VAL A 323 -45.13 1.92 11.39
C VAL A 323 -45.44 2.98 10.34
N GLY A 324 -44.50 3.31 9.46
CA GLY A 324 -44.70 4.27 8.37
C GLY A 324 -45.78 3.81 7.38
N VAL A 325 -45.77 2.54 7.00
CA VAL A 325 -46.80 1.93 6.14
C VAL A 325 -48.15 1.92 6.85
N GLY A 326 -48.20 1.52 8.12
CA GLY A 326 -49.42 1.52 8.94
C GLY A 326 -50.05 2.90 9.09
N ALA A 327 -49.22 3.92 9.38
CA ALA A 327 -49.65 5.31 9.47
C ALA A 327 -50.18 5.82 8.12
N SER A 328 -49.50 5.50 7.02
CA SER A 328 -49.92 5.90 5.67
C SER A 328 -51.27 5.27 5.29
N LEU A 329 -51.47 3.99 5.60
CA LEU A 329 -52.74 3.28 5.41
C LEU A 329 -53.87 3.91 6.24
N LEU A 330 -53.59 4.26 7.49
CA LEU A 330 -54.56 4.91 8.38
C LEU A 330 -54.97 6.29 7.85
N ILE A 331 -54.01 7.12 7.42
CA ILE A 331 -54.28 8.44 6.85
C ILE A 331 -55.09 8.31 5.56
N ALA A 332 -54.71 7.39 4.66
CA ALA A 332 -55.44 7.14 3.43
C ALA A 332 -56.89 6.67 3.71
N PHE A 333 -57.09 5.82 4.71
CA PHE A 333 -58.41 5.39 5.15
C PHE A 333 -59.24 6.57 5.69
N LEU A 334 -58.66 7.41 6.56
CA LEU A 334 -59.34 8.59 7.12
C LEU A 334 -59.72 9.60 6.03
N MET A 335 -58.83 9.88 5.07
CA MET A 335 -59.13 10.74 3.93
C MET A 335 -60.22 10.15 3.04
N GLY A 336 -60.15 8.85 2.74
CA GLY A 336 -61.18 8.15 1.98
C GLY A 336 -62.55 8.23 2.65
N PHE A 337 -62.61 8.00 3.96
CA PHE A 337 -63.83 8.14 4.76
C PHE A 337 -64.37 9.57 4.74
N TRP A 338 -63.50 10.58 4.84
CA TRP A 338 -63.90 11.99 4.79
C TRP A 338 -64.46 12.40 3.43
N VAL A 339 -63.81 12.00 2.33
CA VAL A 339 -64.23 12.33 0.96
C VAL A 339 -65.53 11.61 0.58
N THR A 340 -65.77 10.41 1.12
CA THR A 340 -66.99 9.63 0.83
C THR A 340 -68.16 9.96 1.75
N ARG A 341 -68.02 10.93 2.67
CA ARG A 341 -69.18 11.39 3.45
C ARG A 341 -70.25 11.91 2.49
N PRO A 342 -71.49 11.39 2.57
CA PRO A 342 -72.56 11.85 1.70
C PRO A 342 -72.77 13.35 1.96
N ILE A 343 -72.64 14.14 0.90
CA ILE A 343 -73.13 15.52 0.90
C ILE A 343 -74.63 15.37 1.13
N LYS A 344 -75.11 15.73 2.32
CA LYS A 344 -76.55 15.84 2.57
C LYS A 344 -77.07 16.88 1.58
N GLN A 345 -77.73 16.40 0.52
CA GLN A 345 -78.51 17.24 -0.38
C GLN A 345 -79.81 17.65 0.30
#